data_AF-A0A068UID2-F1
#
_entry.id   AF-A0A068UID2-F1
#
_cell.length_a   1.000
_cell.length_b   1.000
_cell.length_c   1.000
_cell.angle_alpha   90.00
_cell.angle_beta   90.00
_cell.angle_gamma   90.00
#
_symmetry.space_group_name_H-M   'P 1'
#
loop_
_entity.id
_entity.type
_entity.pdbx_description
1 polymer ?
#
loop_
_entity_poly.entity_id
_entity_poly.type
_entity_poly.pdbx_seq_one_letter_code
_entity_poly.pdbx_strand_id
1 'polypeptide(L)'
;MPASKNYLVKCLTSVVIYPVGRKYSTTPSAPRLKLVSSPELKSWFCVEESRLPAWLDGMCMAEYLPTLEEMLENQIREAVALVEVRRKFITALAPHFGRPIEADPVFCRKVSFLASSGTFAFLVHISIPLQFPKQQPVLVLQSSQHFHSHNVPIKSPIMNDYPWSPRWETSEMAERIFDFLVEECLNFKRYCNETMLQQR
;
A
#
# COMPACT_ATOMS: atom_id res chain seq x y z
N MET A 1 -15.78 -5.04 18.89
CA MET A 1 -14.42 -4.53 18.64
C MET A 1 -14.26 -3.03 19.00
N PRO A 2 -14.36 -2.59 20.27
CA PRO A 2 -14.06 -1.20 20.65
C PRO A 2 -12.65 -1.03 21.27
N ALA A 3 -12.05 -2.12 21.77
CA ALA A 3 -10.81 -2.07 22.55
C ALA A 3 -9.58 -1.71 21.71
N SER A 4 -9.52 -2.09 20.44
CA SER A 4 -8.34 -1.89 19.57
C SER A 4 -8.03 -0.43 19.21
N LYS A 5 -8.96 0.50 19.44
CA LYS A 5 -8.82 1.92 19.06
C LYS A 5 -7.82 2.68 19.94
N ASN A 6 -7.75 2.37 21.24
CA ASN A 6 -6.86 3.06 22.18
C ASN A 6 -5.44 2.48 22.27
N TYR A 7 -5.17 1.32 21.64
CA TYR A 7 -3.85 0.68 21.72
C TYR A 7 -2.89 1.17 20.63
N LEU A 8 -3.39 1.55 19.45
CA LEU A 8 -2.50 1.94 18.34
C LEU A 8 -1.79 3.28 18.61
N VAL A 9 -2.48 4.28 19.15
CA VAL A 9 -1.85 5.56 19.52
C VAL A 9 -0.80 5.35 20.61
N LYS A 10 -1.04 4.44 21.57
CA LYS A 10 -0.11 4.12 22.67
C LYS A 10 1.16 3.39 22.22
N CYS A 11 1.21 2.89 20.99
CA CYS A 11 2.40 2.23 20.42
C CYS A 11 3.28 3.20 19.60
N LEU A 12 2.92 4.49 19.54
CA LEU A 12 3.76 5.55 18.97
C LEU A 12 4.52 6.25 20.09
N THR A 13 5.84 6.29 19.97
CA THR A 13 6.70 7.04 20.90
C THR A 13 7.12 8.34 20.24
N SER A 14 6.73 9.48 20.83
CA SER A 14 7.23 10.79 20.42
C SER A 14 8.60 11.04 21.07
N VAL A 15 9.65 11.18 20.26
CA VAL A 15 10.97 11.60 20.72
C VAL A 15 11.11 13.10 20.48
N VAL A 16 11.31 13.85 21.56
CA VAL A 16 11.55 15.29 21.52
C VAL A 16 13.04 15.54 21.70
N ILE A 17 13.68 16.18 20.73
CA ILE A 17 15.09 16.58 20.80
C ILE A 17 15.15 18.10 20.92
N TYR A 18 15.59 18.59 22.08
CA TYR A 18 15.86 20.01 22.28
C TYR A 18 17.29 20.31 21.81
N PRO A 19 17.47 21.10 20.74
CA PRO A 19 18.81 21.56 20.36
C PRO A 19 19.31 22.52 21.43
N VAL A 20 20.27 22.06 22.25
CA VAL A 20 20.91 22.91 23.26
C VAL A 20 21.83 23.89 22.51
N GLY A 21 21.37 25.14 22.35
CA GLY A 21 22.20 26.22 21.85
C GLY A 21 23.32 26.53 22.85
N ARG A 22 24.52 26.84 22.35
CA ARG A 22 25.55 27.48 23.19
C ARG A 22 24.95 28.78 23.73
N LYS A 23 25.25 29.08 25.01
CA LYS A 23 24.87 30.31 25.73
C LYS A 23 24.96 31.51 24.77
N TYR A 24 23.97 32.41 24.80
CA TYR A 24 23.77 33.60 23.93
C TYR A 24 22.77 33.52 22.77
N SER A 25 21.73 32.68 22.84
CA SER A 25 20.50 32.84 22.01
C SER A 25 19.34 33.26 22.91
N THR A 26 18.70 34.40 22.63
CA THR A 26 17.54 34.91 23.39
C THR A 26 16.23 34.19 23.06
N THR A 27 16.20 33.44 21.96
CA THR A 27 15.06 32.60 21.55
C THR A 27 15.40 31.12 21.77
N PRO A 28 14.56 30.35 22.51
CA PRO A 28 14.68 28.90 22.55
C PRO A 28 14.44 28.34 21.14
N SER A 29 15.41 27.60 20.62
CA SER A 29 15.25 26.91 19.34
C SER A 29 14.11 25.89 19.42
N ALA A 30 13.23 25.86 18.42
CA ALA A 30 12.10 24.94 18.36
C ALA A 30 12.54 23.48 18.57
N PRO A 31 11.81 22.68 19.36
CA PRO A 31 12.15 21.28 19.56
C PRO A 31 12.01 20.51 18.25
N ARG A 32 12.95 19.60 18.00
CA ARG A 32 12.87 18.67 16.87
C ARG A 32 12.08 17.44 17.32
N LEU A 33 10.94 17.22 16.70
CA LEU A 33 10.06 16.10 17.01
C LEU A 33 10.28 14.97 16.01
N LYS A 34 10.37 13.75 16.51
CA LYS A 34 10.41 12.53 15.71
C LYS A 34 9.44 11.52 16.27
N LEU A 35 8.54 11.02 15.43
CA LEU A 35 7.72 9.87 15.78
C LEU A 35 8.53 8.60 15.54
N VAL A 36 8.57 7.73 16.54
CA VAL A 36 9.14 6.40 16.46
C VAL A 36 8.00 5.41 16.62
N SER A 37 7.80 4.58 15.60
CA SER A 37 6.81 3.52 15.57
C SER A 37 7.47 2.16 15.67
N SER A 38 6.77 1.21 16.30
CA SER A 38 7.15 -0.20 16.25
C SER A 38 7.06 -0.73 14.80
N PRO A 39 7.81 -1.79 14.44
CA PRO A 39 7.73 -2.41 13.12
C PRO A 39 6.31 -2.83 12.72
N GLU A 40 5.53 -3.30 13.69
CA GLU A 40 4.13 -3.68 13.50
C GLU A 40 3.34 -2.44 13.08
N LEU A 41 3.50 -1.31 13.76
CA LEU A 41 2.74 -0.10 13.47
C LEU A 41 3.13 0.56 12.14
N LYS A 42 4.40 0.43 11.71
CA LYS A 42 4.83 0.79 10.34
C LYS A 42 4.14 -0.02 9.25
N SER A 43 3.68 -1.24 9.57
CA SER A 43 2.90 -2.04 8.62
C SER A 43 1.44 -1.56 8.48
N TRP A 44 0.91 -0.86 9.50
CA TRP A 44 -0.42 -0.25 9.50
C TRP A 44 -0.44 1.15 8.86
N PHE A 45 0.59 1.96 9.09
CA PHE A 45 0.60 3.38 8.73
C PHE A 45 2.01 3.85 8.36
N CYS A 46 2.12 4.66 7.30
CA CYS A 46 3.38 5.28 6.87
C CYS A 46 3.66 6.53 7.70
N VAL A 47 4.37 6.37 8.83
CA VAL A 47 4.79 7.47 9.72
C VAL A 47 5.73 8.47 9.01
N GLU A 48 6.41 8.05 7.94
CA GLU A 48 7.34 8.92 7.22
C GLU A 48 6.63 9.94 6.31
N GLU A 49 5.38 9.69 5.94
CA GLU A 49 4.57 10.62 5.13
C GLU A 49 3.72 11.58 5.99
N SER A 50 3.57 11.32 7.30
CA SER A 50 2.83 12.21 8.19
C SER A 50 3.63 13.48 8.45
N ARG A 51 3.21 14.59 7.84
CA ARG A 51 3.70 15.92 8.19
C ARG A 51 3.31 16.22 9.62
N LEU A 52 4.30 16.36 10.51
CA LEU A 52 4.05 16.77 11.89
C LEU A 52 3.47 18.19 11.93
N PRO A 53 2.59 18.51 12.90
CA PRO A 53 2.13 19.88 13.09
C PRO A 53 3.32 20.82 13.29
N ALA A 54 3.25 22.02 12.70
CA ALA A 54 4.30 23.01 12.86
C ALA A 54 4.36 23.48 14.32
N TRP A 55 5.57 23.65 14.86
CA TRP A 55 5.78 24.29 16.15
C TRP A 55 5.72 25.82 15.97
N LEU A 56 4.86 26.50 16.72
CA LEU A 56 4.73 27.96 16.66
C LEU A 56 5.57 28.64 17.74
N ASP A 57 6.04 29.86 17.47
CA ASP A 57 6.82 30.63 18.44
C ASP A 57 5.98 30.92 19.70
N GLY A 58 6.55 30.63 20.87
CA GLY A 58 5.87 30.76 22.17
C GLY A 58 4.98 29.59 22.56
N MET A 59 4.75 28.62 21.66
CA MET A 59 3.98 27.41 21.97
C MET A 59 4.72 26.54 22.97
N CYS A 60 4.01 25.99 23.95
CA CYS A 60 4.57 25.03 24.88
C CYS A 60 4.21 23.58 24.50
N MET A 61 4.93 22.62 25.09
CA MET A 61 4.68 21.19 24.83
C MET A 61 3.25 20.78 25.22
N ALA A 62 2.70 21.34 26.30
CA ALA A 62 1.36 21.04 26.76
C ALA A 62 0.27 21.50 25.78
N GLU A 63 0.54 22.52 24.96
CA GLU A 63 -0.35 22.97 23.89
C GLU A 63 -0.16 22.15 22.61
N TYR A 64 1.08 21.71 22.34
CA TYR A 64 1.42 20.97 21.12
C TYR A 64 0.92 19.52 21.14
N LEU A 65 1.12 18.82 22.27
CA LEU A 65 0.82 17.38 22.38
C LEU A 65 -0.65 17.03 22.08
N PRO A 66 -1.66 17.77 22.59
CA PRO A 66 -3.05 17.48 22.25
C PRO A 66 -3.34 17.56 20.74
N THR A 67 -2.74 18.54 20.06
CA THR A 67 -2.90 18.71 18.60
C THR A 67 -2.25 17.56 17.84
N LEU A 68 -1.06 17.13 18.28
CA LEU A 68 -0.37 15.98 17.70
C LEU A 68 -1.16 14.68 17.90
N GLU A 69 -1.69 14.45 19.10
CA GLU A 69 -2.49 13.28 19.44
C GLU A 69 -3.75 13.21 18.58
N GLU A 70 -4.51 14.30 18.47
CA GLU A 70 -5.70 14.37 17.63
C GLU A 70 -5.38 14.12 16.14
N MET A 71 -4.29 14.70 15.63
CA MET A 71 -3.85 14.46 14.25
C MET A 71 -3.52 12.97 14.02
N LEU A 72 -2.78 12.35 14.93
CA LEU A 72 -2.41 10.95 14.85
C LEU A 72 -3.62 10.02 14.94
N GLU A 73 -4.56 10.31 15.84
CA GLU A 73 -5.82 9.59 15.96
C GLU A 73 -6.62 9.64 14.65
N ASN A 74 -6.72 10.81 14.03
CA ASN A 74 -7.41 10.99 12.76
C ASN A 74 -6.70 10.21 11.64
N GLN A 75 -5.37 10.28 11.56
CA GLN A 75 -4.61 9.51 10.57
C GLN A 75 -4.75 7.99 10.72
N ILE A 76 -4.73 7.48 11.96
CA ILE A 76 -4.96 6.05 12.23
C ILE A 76 -6.38 5.67 11.82
N ARG A 77 -7.38 6.49 12.15
CA ARG A 77 -8.78 6.26 11.79
C ARG A 77 -8.97 6.19 10.28
N GLU A 78 -8.36 7.11 9.54
CA GLU A 78 -8.34 7.10 8.07
C GLU A 78 -7.66 5.85 7.53
N ALA A 79 -6.47 5.50 8.04
CA ALA A 79 -5.74 4.32 7.60
C ALA A 79 -6.53 3.02 7.80
N VAL A 80 -7.24 2.88 8.93
CA VAL A 80 -8.15 1.76 9.20
C VAL A 80 -9.32 1.75 8.23
N ALA A 81 -9.93 2.91 7.92
CA ALA A 81 -11.00 2.99 6.94
C ALA A 81 -10.54 2.54 5.54
N LEU A 82 -9.29 2.87 5.16
CA LEU A 82 -8.72 2.44 3.88
C LEU A 82 -8.51 0.92 3.79
N VAL A 83 -8.30 0.21 4.90
CA VAL A 83 -8.28 -1.28 4.88
C VAL A 83 -9.61 -1.82 4.36
N GLU A 84 -10.72 -1.24 4.81
CA GLU A 84 -12.06 -1.68 4.40
C GLU A 84 -12.34 -1.34 2.94
N VAL A 85 -11.84 -0.20 2.45
CA VAL A 85 -11.90 0.17 1.03
C VAL A 85 -11.13 -0.85 0.17
N ARG A 86 -9.93 -1.26 0.59
CA ARG A 86 -9.16 -2.33 -0.09
C ARG A 86 -9.88 -3.68 -0.04
N ARG A 87 -10.49 -4.04 1.09
CA ARG A 87 -11.27 -5.28 1.23
C ARG A 87 -12.45 -5.34 0.25
N LYS A 88 -13.20 -4.23 0.14
CA LYS A 88 -14.30 -4.10 -0.83
C LYS A 88 -13.81 -4.24 -2.26
N PHE A 89 -12.67 -3.60 -2.60
CA PHE A 89 -12.05 -3.76 -3.90
C PHE A 89 -11.64 -5.20 -4.21
N ILE A 90 -11.03 -5.93 -3.27
CA ILE A 90 -10.73 -7.37 -3.44
C ILE A 90 -12.00 -8.18 -3.71
N THR A 91 -13.09 -7.84 -3.02
CA THR A 91 -14.39 -8.50 -3.22
C THR A 91 -14.97 -8.20 -4.61
N ALA A 92 -14.80 -6.97 -5.09
CA ALA A 92 -15.25 -6.54 -6.41
C ALA A 92 -14.48 -7.20 -7.56
N LEU A 93 -13.27 -7.72 -7.31
CA LEU A 93 -12.51 -8.51 -8.30
C LEU A 93 -13.07 -9.94 -8.48
N ALA A 94 -13.79 -10.48 -7.49
CA ALA A 94 -14.22 -11.87 -7.49
C ALA A 94 -15.17 -12.27 -8.65
N PRO A 95 -16.11 -11.41 -9.11
CA PRO A 95 -16.91 -11.72 -10.30
C PRO A 95 -16.09 -11.91 -11.58
N HIS A 96 -14.91 -11.30 -11.66
CA HIS A 96 -14.04 -11.31 -12.86
C HIS A 96 -12.99 -12.43 -12.80
N PHE A 97 -12.38 -12.64 -11.64
CA PHE A 97 -11.25 -13.57 -11.47
C PHE A 97 -11.61 -14.83 -10.67
N GLY A 98 -12.82 -14.92 -10.12
CA GLY A 98 -13.20 -15.96 -9.18
C GLY A 98 -12.58 -15.77 -7.78
N ARG A 99 -12.36 -16.87 -7.06
CA ARG A 99 -11.82 -16.82 -5.70
C ARG A 99 -10.31 -16.59 -5.73
N PRO A 100 -9.76 -15.67 -4.91
CA PRO A 100 -8.31 -15.53 -4.76
C PRO A 100 -7.66 -16.82 -4.26
N ILE A 101 -6.47 -17.13 -4.77
CA ILE A 101 -5.60 -18.19 -4.22
C ILE A 101 -4.98 -17.70 -2.91
N GLU A 102 -4.50 -16.46 -2.91
CA GLU A 102 -3.86 -15.83 -1.77
C GLU A 102 -4.36 -14.38 -1.65
N ALA A 103 -4.64 -13.95 -0.42
CA ALA A 103 -4.94 -12.56 -0.12
C ALA A 103 -4.35 -12.22 1.25
N ASP A 104 -3.81 -11.01 1.39
CA ASP A 104 -3.38 -10.47 2.67
C ASP A 104 -4.60 -10.31 3.60
N PRO A 105 -4.70 -11.11 4.68
CA PRO A 105 -5.88 -11.13 5.52
C PRO A 105 -5.95 -9.93 6.48
N VAL A 106 -4.83 -9.24 6.70
CA VAL A 106 -4.70 -8.18 7.70
C VAL A 106 -4.91 -6.82 7.05
N PHE A 107 -4.11 -6.49 6.02
CA PHE A 107 -4.08 -5.15 5.44
C PHE A 107 -4.70 -5.05 4.05
N CYS A 108 -5.01 -6.20 3.44
CA CYS A 108 -5.53 -6.29 2.09
C CYS A 108 -4.62 -5.58 1.08
N ARG A 109 -3.29 -5.66 1.25
CA ARG A 109 -2.30 -5.00 0.37
C ARG A 109 -1.85 -5.85 -0.79
N LYS A 110 -2.20 -7.14 -0.80
CA LYS A 110 -1.85 -8.04 -1.89
C LYS A 110 -2.94 -9.08 -2.07
N VAL A 111 -3.24 -9.39 -3.33
CA VAL A 111 -4.13 -10.48 -3.71
C VAL A 111 -3.60 -11.16 -4.96
N SER A 112 -3.80 -12.47 -5.08
CA SER A 112 -3.36 -13.27 -6.23
C SER A 112 -4.48 -14.20 -6.71
N PHE A 113 -4.67 -14.25 -8.02
CA PHE A 113 -5.69 -15.06 -8.70
C PHE A 113 -5.03 -16.00 -9.71
N LEU A 114 -5.68 -17.14 -9.98
CA LEU A 114 -5.36 -17.98 -11.12
C LEU A 114 -6.21 -17.54 -12.30
N ALA A 115 -5.57 -17.26 -13.43
CA ALA A 115 -6.24 -16.92 -14.68
C ALA A 115 -5.75 -17.83 -15.80
N SER A 116 -6.54 -17.91 -16.87
CA SER A 116 -6.19 -18.67 -18.06
C SER A 116 -6.68 -17.99 -19.33
N SER A 117 -5.85 -18.02 -20.37
CA SER A 117 -6.22 -17.64 -21.74
C SER A 117 -6.00 -18.84 -22.66
N GLY A 118 -7.10 -19.53 -22.98
CA GLY A 118 -7.05 -20.85 -23.61
C GLY A 118 -6.29 -21.85 -22.74
N THR A 119 -5.24 -22.46 -23.30
CA THR A 119 -4.37 -23.43 -22.59
C THR A 119 -3.26 -22.79 -21.76
N PHE A 120 -3.11 -21.47 -21.81
CA PHE A 120 -2.08 -20.76 -21.06
C PHE A 120 -2.62 -20.33 -19.71
N ALA A 121 -2.13 -20.98 -18.64
CA ALA A 121 -2.45 -20.62 -17.26
C ALA A 121 -1.35 -19.75 -16.64
N PHE A 122 -1.75 -18.78 -15.84
CA PHE A 122 -0.85 -17.82 -15.19
C PHE A 122 -1.50 -17.25 -13.93
N LEU A 123 -0.68 -16.68 -13.05
CA LEU A 123 -1.14 -15.96 -11.87
C LEU A 123 -1.21 -14.47 -12.16
N VAL A 124 -2.25 -13.82 -11.65
CA VAL A 124 -2.40 -12.37 -11.62
C VAL A 124 -2.12 -11.93 -10.19
N HIS A 125 -1.02 -11.20 -9.97
CA HIS A 125 -0.68 -10.62 -8.68
C HIS A 125 -1.03 -9.14 -8.68
N ILE A 126 -1.83 -8.71 -7.70
CA ILE A 126 -2.26 -7.32 -7.53
C ILE A 126 -1.71 -6.81 -6.20
N SER A 127 -0.85 -5.81 -6.27
CA SER A 127 -0.34 -5.09 -5.09
C SER A 127 -1.12 -3.80 -4.90
N ILE A 128 -1.78 -3.67 -3.76
CA ILE A 128 -2.70 -2.57 -3.45
C ILE A 128 -1.98 -1.62 -2.46
N PRO A 129 -1.70 -0.36 -2.87
CA PRO A 129 -0.92 0.57 -2.06
C PRO A 129 -1.68 1.06 -0.81
N LEU A 130 -0.96 1.63 0.15
CA LEU A 130 -1.56 2.19 1.37
C LEU A 130 -2.52 3.34 1.05
N GLN A 131 -2.17 4.15 0.05
CA GLN A 131 -2.92 5.33 -0.41
C GLN A 131 -4.04 4.97 -1.40
N PHE A 132 -4.35 3.68 -1.61
CA PHE A 132 -5.52 3.26 -2.39
C PHE A 132 -6.81 3.90 -1.85
N PRO A 133 -7.71 4.43 -2.70
CA PRO A 133 -7.70 4.36 -4.16
C PRO A 133 -6.98 5.53 -4.85
N LYS A 134 -6.47 6.52 -4.10
CA LYS A 134 -5.76 7.69 -4.68
C LYS A 134 -4.55 7.24 -5.51
N GLN A 135 -3.83 6.24 -5.00
CA GLN A 135 -2.80 5.56 -5.76
C GLN A 135 -3.37 4.25 -6.34
N GLN A 136 -3.14 4.05 -7.64
CA GLN A 136 -3.58 2.86 -8.34
C GLN A 136 -2.83 1.59 -7.89
N PRO A 137 -3.47 0.41 -7.95
CA PRO A 137 -2.80 -0.86 -7.75
C PRO A 137 -1.72 -1.13 -8.80
N VAL A 138 -0.80 -2.03 -8.47
CA VAL A 138 0.24 -2.50 -9.37
C VAL A 138 -0.02 -3.96 -9.73
N LEU A 139 0.04 -4.28 -11.02
CA LEU A 139 -0.21 -5.63 -11.53
C LEU A 139 1.08 -6.31 -11.98
N VAL A 140 1.20 -7.61 -11.73
CA VAL A 140 2.27 -8.47 -12.26
C VAL A 140 1.67 -9.81 -12.64
N LEU A 141 1.95 -10.27 -13.87
CA LEU A 141 1.57 -11.60 -14.33
C LEU A 141 2.73 -12.58 -14.12
N GLN A 142 2.44 -13.80 -13.68
CA GLN A 142 3.43 -14.85 -13.48
C GLN A 142 3.00 -16.12 -14.22
N SER A 143 3.84 -16.60 -15.13
CA SER A 143 3.59 -17.84 -15.87
C SER A 143 3.62 -19.05 -14.94
N SER A 144 2.73 -20.02 -15.14
CA SER A 144 2.80 -21.32 -14.46
C SER A 144 3.46 -22.41 -15.31
N GLN A 145 3.85 -22.10 -16.54
CA GLN A 145 4.33 -23.07 -17.54
C GLN A 145 5.72 -22.72 -18.10
N HIS A 146 6.18 -21.49 -17.89
CA HIS A 146 7.43 -20.97 -18.43
C HIS A 146 8.35 -20.53 -17.30
N PHE A 147 9.60 -21.00 -17.35
CA PHE A 147 10.60 -20.80 -16.31
C PHE A 147 11.90 -20.32 -16.93
N HIS A 148 12.64 -19.51 -16.18
CA HIS A 148 14.01 -19.17 -16.54
C HIS A 148 14.93 -20.38 -16.36
N SER A 149 16.16 -20.31 -16.89
CA SER A 149 17.23 -21.32 -16.71
C SER A 149 17.52 -21.70 -15.26
N HIS A 150 17.13 -20.85 -14.31
CA HIS A 150 17.28 -21.05 -12.87
C HIS A 150 16.00 -21.65 -12.22
N ASN A 151 15.07 -22.19 -13.01
CA ASN A 151 13.76 -22.69 -12.57
C ASN A 151 12.89 -21.65 -11.83
N VAL A 152 13.06 -20.37 -12.16
CA VAL A 152 12.22 -19.28 -11.63
C VAL A 152 11.11 -18.96 -12.62
N PRO A 153 9.83 -18.97 -12.21
CA PRO A 153 8.71 -18.63 -13.10
C PRO A 153 8.92 -17.28 -13.78
N ILE A 154 8.64 -17.21 -15.09
CA ILE A 154 8.70 -15.95 -15.83
C ILE A 154 7.60 -15.02 -15.32
N LYS A 155 7.96 -13.75 -15.07
CA LYS A 155 7.05 -12.68 -14.66
C LYS A 155 7.03 -11.57 -15.70
N SER A 156 5.89 -10.92 -15.84
CA SER A 156 5.80 -9.71 -16.65
C SER A 156 6.59 -8.57 -16.00
N PRO A 157 6.93 -7.52 -16.76
CA PRO A 157 7.20 -6.22 -16.18
C PRO A 157 6.06 -5.75 -15.28
N ILE A 158 6.38 -4.82 -14.40
CA ILE A 158 5.40 -4.17 -13.54
C ILE A 158 4.44 -3.34 -14.41
N MET A 159 3.13 -3.58 -14.27
CA MET A 159 2.08 -2.86 -15.01
C MET A 159 1.43 -1.83 -14.11
N ASN A 160 1.50 -0.57 -14.54
CA ASN A 160 0.98 0.60 -13.85
C ASN A 160 0.56 1.71 -14.84
N ASP A 161 0.28 1.35 -16.07
CA ASP A 161 -0.07 2.24 -17.19
C ASP A 161 -1.49 1.99 -17.72
N TYR A 162 -2.29 1.22 -16.99
CA TYR A 162 -3.70 0.97 -17.31
C TYR A 162 -4.61 2.11 -16.79
N PRO A 163 -5.80 2.31 -17.39
CA PRO A 163 -6.70 3.38 -16.99
C PRO A 163 -7.09 3.31 -15.51
N TRP A 164 -6.94 4.43 -14.80
CA TRP A 164 -7.31 4.52 -13.39
C TRP A 164 -7.96 5.86 -13.05
N SER A 165 -8.99 5.82 -12.21
CA SER A 165 -9.53 7.00 -11.54
C SER A 165 -9.88 6.66 -10.09
N PRO A 166 -9.37 7.43 -9.11
CA PRO A 166 -9.72 7.22 -7.70
C PRO A 166 -11.19 7.55 -7.39
N ARG A 167 -11.92 8.12 -8.36
CA ARG A 167 -13.33 8.50 -8.25
C ARG A 167 -14.29 7.41 -8.74
N TRP A 168 -13.79 6.34 -9.35
CA TRP A 168 -14.64 5.25 -9.81
C TRP A 168 -15.18 4.44 -8.65
N GLU A 169 -16.33 3.79 -8.88
CA GLU A 169 -16.82 2.78 -7.97
C GLU A 169 -15.90 1.55 -7.99
N THR A 170 -15.85 0.83 -6.86
CA THR A 170 -14.94 -0.33 -6.73
C THR A 170 -15.18 -1.42 -7.77
N SER A 171 -16.42 -1.60 -8.22
CA SER A 171 -16.77 -2.51 -9.32
C SER A 171 -16.23 -2.04 -10.67
N GLU A 172 -16.33 -0.74 -10.97
CA GLU A 172 -15.78 -0.17 -12.20
C GLU A 172 -14.24 -0.27 -12.21
N MET A 173 -13.58 -0.03 -11.07
CA MET A 173 -12.13 -0.27 -10.95
C MET A 173 -11.74 -1.72 -11.25
N ALA A 174 -12.52 -2.69 -10.76
CA ALA A 174 -12.27 -4.11 -10.99
C ALA A 174 -12.50 -4.51 -12.45
N GLU A 175 -13.58 -4.02 -13.06
CA GLU A 175 -13.92 -4.24 -14.48
C GLU A 175 -12.80 -3.71 -15.40
N ARG A 176 -12.33 -2.48 -15.17
CA ARG A 176 -11.26 -1.88 -16.00
C ARG A 176 -9.93 -2.62 -15.91
N ILE A 177 -9.61 -3.16 -14.73
CA ILE A 177 -8.44 -4.02 -14.56
C ILE A 177 -8.62 -5.33 -15.34
N PHE A 178 -9.82 -5.92 -15.28
CA PHE A 178 -10.12 -7.14 -16.01
C PHE A 178 -10.01 -6.94 -17.52
N ASP A 179 -10.64 -5.89 -18.07
CA ASP A 179 -10.60 -5.57 -19.49
C ASP A 179 -9.16 -5.39 -19.99
N PHE A 180 -8.35 -4.62 -19.26
CA PHE A 180 -6.93 -4.46 -19.55
C PHE A 180 -6.19 -5.82 -19.58
N LEU A 181 -6.45 -6.69 -18.61
CA LEU A 181 -5.79 -7.99 -18.52
C LEU A 181 -6.24 -9.00 -19.57
N VAL A 182 -7.46 -8.88 -20.11
CA VAL A 182 -7.92 -9.71 -21.23
C VAL A 182 -7.04 -9.49 -22.45
N GLU A 183 -6.69 -8.24 -22.74
CA GLU A 183 -5.78 -7.91 -23.85
C GLU A 183 -4.33 -8.28 -23.50
N GLU A 184 -3.89 -7.90 -22.31
CA GLU A 184 -2.49 -8.01 -21.90
C GLU A 184 -2.03 -9.47 -21.69
N CYS A 185 -2.95 -10.40 -21.41
CA CYS A 185 -2.58 -11.82 -21.25
C CYS A 185 -1.98 -12.43 -22.52
N LEU A 186 -2.36 -11.94 -23.71
CA LEU A 186 -1.83 -12.40 -25.00
C LEU A 186 -0.43 -11.84 -25.26
N ASN A 187 -0.16 -10.61 -24.84
CA ASN A 187 1.17 -10.01 -24.86
C ASN A 187 2.10 -10.78 -23.92
N PHE A 188 1.64 -11.06 -22.70
CA PHE A 188 2.42 -11.81 -21.72
C PHE A 188 2.76 -13.23 -22.16
N LYS A 189 1.83 -13.95 -22.81
CA LYS A 189 2.11 -15.27 -23.38
C LYS A 189 3.22 -15.22 -24.44
N ARG A 190 3.18 -14.23 -25.35
CA ARG A 190 4.21 -14.01 -26.37
C ARG A 190 5.57 -13.73 -25.73
N TYR A 191 5.60 -12.81 -24.76
CA TYR A 191 6.79 -12.50 -23.97
C TYR A 191 7.39 -13.74 -23.30
N CYS A 192 6.56 -14.61 -22.69
CA CYS A 192 7.02 -15.85 -22.07
C CYS A 192 7.68 -16.80 -23.09
N ASN A 193 7.07 -16.98 -24.27
CA ASN A 193 7.59 -17.84 -25.33
C ASN A 193 8.95 -17.34 -25.83
N GLU A 194 9.07 -16.04 -26.12
CA GLU A 194 10.31 -15.41 -26.59
C GLU A 194 11.42 -15.53 -25.55
N THR A 195 11.10 -15.27 -24.29
CA THR A 195 12.06 -15.37 -23.18
C THR A 195 12.55 -16.81 -22.98
N MET A 196 11.69 -17.82 -23.16
CA MET A 196 12.12 -19.22 -23.12
C MET A 196 13.01 -19.62 -24.31
N LEU A 197 12.76 -19.06 -25.49
CA LEU A 197 13.58 -19.34 -26.68
C LEU A 197 14.99 -18.77 -26.57
N GLN A 198 15.15 -17.59 -25.97
CA GLN A 198 16.46 -16.96 -25.76
C GLN A 198 17.36 -17.70 -24.76
N GLN A 199 16.81 -18.65 -24.01
CA GLN A 199 17.53 -19.41 -22.97
C GLN A 199 17.87 -20.84 -23.37
N ARG A 200 17.46 -21.26 -24.57
CA ARG A 200 17.88 -22.53 -25.18
C ARG A 200 19.13 -22.30 -26.03
#